data_AF-A0A965VS75-F1
#
_entry.id   AF-A0A965VS75-F1
#
_cell.length_a   1.000
_cell.length_b   1.000
_cell.length_c   1.000
_cell.angle_alpha   90.00
_cell.angle_beta   90.00
_cell.angle_gamma   90.00
#
_symmetry.space_group_name_H-M   'P 1'
#
loop_
_entity.id
_entity.type
_entity.pdbx_description
1 polymer ?
#
loop_
_entity_poly.entity_id
_entity_poly.type
_entity_poly.pdbx_seq_one_letter_code
_entity_poly.pdbx_strand_id
1 'polypeptide(L)' 'SICQDRRFMARLMPKLEAFFHYRNLDVSTVKELAKRWSPELAAAFNKEGTHLALDDIRESVRELQYYRERFFVFGPRGAC' A
#
# COMPACT_ATOMS: atom_id res chain seq x y z
N SER A 1 -7.61 4.72 0.21
CA SER A 1 -7.52 3.95 1.46
C SER A 1 -8.44 2.74 1.32
N ILE A 2 -7.92 1.54 1.59
CA ILE A 2 -8.61 0.26 1.33
C ILE A 2 -9.86 0.06 2.19
N CYS A 3 -9.90 0.66 3.38
CA CYS A 3 -11.07 0.57 4.27
C CYS A 3 -12.34 1.10 3.61
N GLN A 4 -12.23 2.11 2.74
CA GLN A 4 -13.36 2.65 2.00
C GLN A 4 -13.90 1.64 0.99
N ASP A 5 -13.02 1.04 0.19
CA ASP A 5 -13.39 0.04 -0.83
C ASP A 5 -14.06 -1.17 -0.18
N ARG A 6 -13.54 -1.61 0.98
CA ARG A 6 -14.13 -2.73 1.72
C ARG A 6 -15.54 -2.43 2.24
N ARG A 7 -15.83 -1.20 2.66
CA ARG A 7 -17.19 -0.80 3.07
C ARG A 7 -18.17 -0.88 1.90
N PHE A 8 -17.75 -0.49 0.70
CA PHE A 8 -18.56 -0.64 -0.50
C PHE A 8 -18.80 -2.12 -0.83
N MET A 9 -17.76 -2.95 -0.79
CA MET A 9 -17.88 -4.39 -1.04
C MET A 9 -18.79 -5.08 -0.02
N ALA A 10 -18.65 -4.79 1.27
CA ALA A 10 -19.50 -5.37 2.31
C ALA A 10 -21.00 -5.03 2.10
N ARG A 11 -21.31 -3.82 1.60
CA ARG A 11 -22.69 -3.38 1.37
C ARG A 11 -23.27 -3.86 0.04
N LEU A 12 -22.49 -3.81 -1.04
CA LEU A 12 -22.98 -4.00 -2.41
C LEU A 12 -22.61 -5.36 -2.99
N MET A 13 -21.55 -6.00 -2.48
CA MET A 13 -20.96 -7.22 -3.03
C MET A 13 -20.54 -8.22 -1.92
N PRO A 14 -21.46 -8.66 -1.04
CA PRO A 14 -21.10 -9.45 0.14
C PRO A 14 -20.48 -10.82 -0.19
N LYS A 15 -20.88 -11.45 -1.31
CA LYS A 15 -20.27 -12.71 -1.77
C LYS A 15 -18.80 -12.54 -2.15
N LEU A 16 -18.45 -11.39 -2.74
CA LEU A 16 -17.08 -11.07 -3.11
C LEU A 16 -16.25 -10.70 -1.89
N GLU A 17 -16.82 -9.94 -0.95
CA GLU A 17 -16.14 -9.59 0.31
C GLU A 17 -15.79 -10.83 1.12
N ALA A 18 -16.70 -11.81 1.22
CA ALA A 18 -16.47 -13.08 1.90
C ALA A 18 -15.40 -13.98 1.26
N PHE A 19 -15.05 -13.74 -0.01
CA PHE A 19 -13.95 -14.46 -0.68
C PHE A 19 -12.58 -13.94 -0.22
N PHE A 20 -12.50 -12.66 0.17
CA PHE A 20 -11.26 -12.07 0.66
C PHE A 20 -11.06 -12.38 2.16
N HIS A 21 -9.79 -12.52 2.57
CA HIS A 21 -9.46 -12.66 3.98
C HIS A 21 -9.74 -11.35 4.74
N TYR A 22 -10.00 -11.44 6.04
CA TYR A 22 -10.40 -10.28 6.85
C TYR A 22 -9.29 -9.22 7.04
N ARG A 23 -8.03 -9.52 6.69
CA ARG A 23 -6.89 -8.62 6.88
C ARG A 23 -6.70 -7.77 5.64
N ASN A 24 -6.43 -6.49 5.88
CA ASN A 24 -6.12 -5.53 4.83
C ASN A 24 -4.61 -5.24 4.83
N LEU A 25 -4.03 -5.08 3.66
CA LEU A 25 -2.66 -4.56 3.50
C LEU A 25 -2.74 -3.16 2.88
N ASP A 26 -2.67 -2.14 3.73
CA ASP A 26 -2.82 -0.74 3.30
C ASP A 26 -1.47 -0.08 3.04
N VAL A 27 -1.16 0.15 1.76
CA VAL A 27 0.07 0.83 1.31
C VAL A 27 0.12 2.27 1.83
N SER A 28 -1.04 2.91 2.04
CA SER A 28 -1.08 4.28 2.58
C SER A 28 -0.62 4.35 4.04
N THR A 29 -0.77 3.27 4.81
CA THR A 29 -0.16 3.18 6.15
C THR A 29 1.35 3.22 6.07
N VAL A 30 1.95 2.46 5.14
CA VAL A 30 3.41 2.46 4.93
C VAL A 30 3.89 3.83 4.46
N LYS A 31 3.16 4.48 3.56
CA LYS A 31 3.44 5.85 3.12
C LYS A 31 3.49 6.85 4.27
N GLU A 32 2.49 6.82 5.15
CA GLU A 32 2.43 7.73 6.31
C GLU A 32 3.56 7.47 7.32
N LEU A 33 3.98 6.21 7.50
CA LEU A 33 5.16 5.86 8.29
C LEU A 33 6.45 6.36 7.62
N ALA A 34 6.61 6.12 6.32
CA ALA A 34 7.76 6.58 5.54
C ALA A 34 7.89 8.11 5.59
N LYS A 35 6.78 8.84 5.44
CA LYS A 35 6.78 10.31 5.53
C LYS A 35 7.29 10.84 6.87
N ARG A 36 7.06 10.11 7.97
CA ARG A 36 7.48 10.53 9.33
C ARG A 36 8.87 10.05 9.70
N TRP A 37 9.27 8.87 9.26
CA TRP A 37 10.53 8.24 9.66
C TRP A 37 11.65 8.43 8.63
N SER A 38 11.31 8.64 7.35
CA SER A 38 12.26 8.88 6.27
C SER A 38 11.62 9.78 5.19
N PRO A 39 11.49 11.09 5.47
CA PRO A 39 10.78 12.02 4.60
C PRO A 39 11.37 12.11 3.18
N GLU A 40 12.69 11.91 3.05
CA GLU A 40 13.38 11.89 1.75
C GLU A 40 12.91 10.75 0.86
N LEU A 41 12.72 9.55 1.42
CA LEU A 41 12.20 8.40 0.67
C LEU A 41 10.77 8.62 0.21
N ALA A 42 9.94 9.23 1.05
CA ALA A 42 8.55 9.53 0.73
C ALA A 42 8.41 10.61 -0.35
N ALA A 43 9.31 11.61 -0.37
CA ALA A 43 9.32 12.68 -1.36
C ALA A 43 9.76 12.19 -2.76
N ALA A 44 10.55 11.12 -2.83
CA ALA A 44 11.04 10.56 -4.09
C ALA A 44 9.99 9.73 -4.86
N PHE A 45 8.88 9.36 -4.23
CA PHE A 45 7.81 8.59 -4.88
C PHE A 45 6.61 9.48 -5.23
N ASN A 46 6.41 9.75 -6.52
CA ASN A 46 5.24 10.48 -7.03
C ASN A 46 4.32 9.54 -7.82
N LYS A 47 3.03 9.64 -7.54
CA LYS A 47 1.97 8.98 -8.33
C LYS A 47 1.60 9.87 -9.50
N GLU A 48 1.38 9.28 -10.68
CA GLU A 48 0.94 9.99 -11.87
C GLU A 48 -0.56 10.35 -11.77
N GLY A 49 -1.33 9.57 -11.00
CA GLY A 49 -2.70 9.93 -10.63
C GLY A 49 -3.68 9.84 -11.80
N THR A 50 -3.51 8.85 -12.67
CA THR A 50 -4.49 8.53 -13.70
C THR A 50 -5.72 7.93 -13.02
N HIS A 51 -6.87 8.64 -13.05
CA HIS A 51 -8.13 8.31 -12.37
C HIS A 51 -8.83 7.01 -12.86
N LEU A 52 -8.07 5.99 -13.24
CA LEU A 52 -8.50 4.67 -13.67
C LEU A 52 -8.16 3.65 -12.59
N ALA A 53 -9.14 2.82 -12.21
CA ALA A 53 -8.97 1.84 -11.14
C ALA A 53 -7.82 0.85 -11.37
N LEU A 54 -7.57 0.45 -12.63
CA LEU A 54 -6.49 -0.48 -12.96
C LEU A 54 -5.10 0.17 -12.76
N ASP A 55 -4.98 1.44 -13.11
CA ASP A 55 -3.71 2.16 -12.98
C ASP A 55 -3.43 2.50 -11.52
N ASP A 56 -4.46 2.87 -10.74
CA ASP A 56 -4.35 3.05 -9.29
C ASP A 56 -3.83 1.77 -8.58
N ILE A 57 -4.28 0.59 -9.01
CA ILE A 57 -3.79 -0.70 -8.50
C ILE A 57 -2.31 -0.88 -8.85
N ARG A 58 -1.94 -0.66 -10.13
CA ARG A 58 -0.54 -0.80 -10.59
C ARG A 58 0.39 0.17 -9.87
N GLU A 59 -0.03 1.42 -9.68
CA GLU A 59 0.73 2.42 -8.92
C GLU A 59 0.89 2.03 -7.46
N SER A 60 -0.15 1.51 -6.83
CA SER A 60 -0.07 1.07 -5.43
C SER A 60 0.84 -0.14 -5.24
N VAL A 61 0.88 -1.06 -6.21
CA VAL A 61 1.84 -2.18 -6.23
C VAL A 61 3.27 -1.65 -6.41
N ARG A 62 3.51 -0.73 -7.35
CA ARG A 62 4.82 -0.11 -7.54
C ARG A 62 5.28 0.66 -6.29
N GLU A 63 4.37 1.36 -5.63
CA GLU A 63 4.64 2.08 -4.38
C GLU A 63 5.11 1.11 -3.27
N LEU A 64 4.40 -0.01 -3.11
CA LEU A 64 4.78 -1.00 -2.11
C LEU A 64 6.12 -1.68 -2.44
N GLN A 65 6.40 -1.95 -3.71
CA GLN A 65 7.70 -2.45 -4.15
C GLN A 65 8.83 -1.47 -3.80
N TYR A 66 8.62 -0.18 -4.05
CA TYR A 66 9.57 0.87 -3.68
C TYR A 66 9.85 0.91 -2.17
N TYR A 67 8.81 0.90 -1.32
CA TYR A 67 9.01 0.85 0.13
C TYR A 67 9.64 -0.46 0.59
N ARG A 68 9.33 -1.58 -0.06
CA ARG A 68 9.98 -2.87 0.22
C ARG A 68 11.50 -2.78 0.03
N GLU A 69 11.97 -2.15 -1.04
CA GLU A 69 13.40 -2.09 -1.33
C GLU A 69 14.17 -1.10 -0.46
N ARG A 70 13.53 0.01 -0.06
CA ARG A 70 14.25 1.14 0.59
C ARG A 70 13.85 1.43 2.04
N PHE A 71 12.66 1.03 2.46
CA PHE A 71 12.12 1.35 3.79
C PHE A 71 12.14 0.14 4.74
N PHE A 72 11.88 -1.06 4.23
CA PHE A 72 11.89 -2.28 5.03
C PHE A 72 13.27 -2.96 5.02
N VAL A 73 13.69 -3.44 6.19
CA VAL A 73 14.93 -4.23 6.34
C VAL A 73 14.57 -5.71 6.23
N PHE A 74 15.11 -6.40 5.23
CA PHE A 74 14.94 -7.84 5.07
C PHE A 74 16.24 -8.56 5.49
N GLY A 75 16.18 -9.27 6.62
CA GLY A 75 17.28 -10.07 7.16
C GLY A 75 18.09 -9.37 8.27
N PRO A 76 18.93 -10.12 9.01
CA PRO A 76 19.81 -9.52 10.00
C PRO A 76 20.81 -8.62 9.28
N ARG A 77 20.80 -7.33 9.62
CA ARG A 77 21.93 -6.43 9.30
C ARG A 77 23.11 -6.96 10.10
N GLY A 78 23.95 -7.76 9.46
CA GLY A 78 25.26 -8.25 9.93
C GLY A 78 25.39 -8.49 11.44
N ALA A 79 25.37 -9.75 11.85
CA ALA A 79 26.23 -10.13 12.97
C ALA A 79 27.68 -9.90 12.54
N CYS A 80 28.33 -8.90 13.13
CA CYS A 80 29.77 -8.78 13.33
C CYS A 80 29.97 -7.97 14.61
#